data_AF-A0A975WF69-F1
#
_entry.id   AF-A0A975WF69-F1
#
_cell.length_a   1.000
_cell.length_b   1.000
_cell.length_c   1.000
_cell.angle_alpha   90.00
_cell.angle_beta   90.00
_cell.angle_gamma   90.00
#
_symmetry.space_group_name_H-M   'P 1'
#
loop_
_entity.id
_entity.type
_entity.pdbx_description
1 polymer ?
#
loop_
_entity_poly.entity_id
_entity_poly.type
_entity_poly.pdbx_seq_one_letter_code
_entity_poly.pdbx_strand_id
1 'polypeptide(L)'
;MGAEAPPRCRLQFARQRRLSVYPDAFGMEQDICDVTMWLVTKFRTRFVHLWIDRHYTHQGRQIASLQAMTWDKQPDRLTPYATDAFLALGYEIADTGADTYAHQNCDGQHSRHEVLKAYGRIEGALEKWRPKPRSHM
;
A
#
# COMPACT_ATOMS: atom_id res chain seq x y z
N MET A 1 12.82 -0.35 33.62
CA MET A 1 12.28 0.64 32.67
C MET A 1 12.17 -0.04 31.31
N GLY A 2 10.98 -0.51 30.95
CA GLY A 2 10.77 -1.10 29.62
C GLY A 2 10.78 0.04 28.61
N ALA A 3 11.75 0.03 27.69
CA ALA A 3 11.71 0.93 26.55
C ALA A 3 10.38 0.71 25.83
N GLU A 4 9.51 1.71 25.88
CA GLU A 4 8.26 1.71 25.14
C GLU A 4 8.65 1.48 23.68
N ALA A 5 8.24 0.34 23.11
CA ALA A 5 8.53 0.06 21.71
C ALA A 5 8.01 1.24 20.89
N PRO A 6 8.80 1.80 19.97
CA PRO A 6 8.38 2.97 19.22
C PRO A 6 7.00 2.69 18.59
N PRO A 7 6.10 3.70 18.55
CA PRO A 7 4.76 3.51 18.02
C PRO A 7 4.87 2.92 16.61
N ARG A 8 4.43 1.67 16.48
CA ARG A 8 4.37 0.96 15.20
C ARG A 8 3.01 1.26 14.58
N CYS A 9 3.01 1.47 13.27
CA CYS A 9 1.80 1.63 12.48
C CYS A 9 0.72 0.63 12.88
N ARG A 10 -0.51 1.11 13.11
CA ARG A 10 -1.65 0.25 13.50
C ARG A 10 -1.88 -0.89 12.53
N LEU A 11 -1.65 -0.66 11.24
CA LEU A 11 -1.76 -1.67 10.19
C LEU A 11 -0.72 -2.79 10.35
N GLN A 12 0.48 -2.47 10.82
CA GLN A 12 1.52 -3.45 11.14
C GLN A 12 1.18 -4.28 12.38
N PHE A 13 0.54 -3.67 13.38
CA PHE A 13 0.02 -4.42 14.52
C PHE A 13 -1.12 -5.37 14.11
N ALA A 14 -2.04 -4.91 13.25
CA ALA A 14 -3.11 -5.75 12.70
C ALA A 14 -2.53 -6.96 11.94
N ARG A 15 -1.53 -6.71 11.08
CA ARG A 15 -0.77 -7.76 10.39
C ARG A 15 -0.16 -8.76 11.37
N GLN A 16 0.58 -8.29 12.37
CA GLN A 16 1.27 -9.16 13.33
C GLN A 16 0.29 -10.06 14.09
N ARG A 17 -0.85 -9.51 14.54
CA ARG A 17 -1.91 -10.27 15.22
C ARG A 17 -2.56 -11.30 14.30
N ARG A 18 -2.80 -10.96 13.04
CA ARG A 18 -3.39 -11.88 12.08
C ARG A 18 -2.44 -13.04 11.76
N LEU A 19 -1.16 -12.74 11.53
CA LEU A 19 -0.14 -13.74 11.21
C LEU A 19 0.22 -14.63 12.41
N SER A 20 0.01 -14.20 13.65
CA SER A 20 0.17 -15.10 14.81
C SER A 20 -0.89 -16.20 14.86
N VAL A 21 -2.05 -15.99 14.23
CA VAL A 21 -3.13 -16.98 14.15
C VAL A 21 -3.07 -17.75 12.82
N TYR A 22 -2.75 -17.06 11.73
CA TYR A 22 -2.68 -17.61 10.38
C TYR A 22 -1.32 -17.27 9.74
N PRO A 23 -0.25 -18.04 10.03
CA PRO A 23 1.12 -17.71 9.62
C PRO A 23 1.31 -17.61 8.10
N ASP A 24 0.59 -18.45 7.34
CA ASP A 24 0.70 -18.53 5.89
C ASP A 24 -0.23 -17.55 5.16
N ALA A 25 -1.02 -16.76 5.89
CA ALA A 25 -1.98 -15.86 5.28
C ALA A 25 -1.28 -14.68 4.59
N PHE A 26 -1.76 -14.30 3.41
CA PHE A 26 -1.18 -13.21 2.62
C PHE A 26 -1.19 -11.88 3.39
N GLY A 27 -0.06 -11.16 3.38
CA GLY A 27 0.21 -9.98 4.22
C GLY A 27 0.15 -8.64 3.50
N MET A 28 -1.01 -8.28 2.94
CA MET A 28 -1.22 -7.04 2.17
C MET A 28 -0.86 -5.77 2.95
N GLU A 29 -1.02 -5.79 4.27
CA GLU A 29 -0.73 -4.68 5.18
C GLU A 29 0.68 -4.11 5.00
N GLN A 30 1.67 -4.98 4.76
CA GLN A 30 3.04 -4.52 4.51
C GLN A 30 3.15 -3.75 3.20
N ASP A 31 2.49 -4.23 2.16
CA ASP A 31 2.56 -3.62 0.83
C ASP A 31 1.83 -2.26 0.84
N ILE A 32 0.72 -2.13 1.57
CA ILE A 32 0.05 -0.84 1.80
C ILE A 32 1.01 0.14 2.51
N CYS A 33 1.62 -0.28 3.63
CA CYS A 33 2.58 0.56 4.35
C CYS A 33 3.76 0.99 3.46
N ASP A 34 4.33 0.06 2.70
CA ASP A 34 5.50 0.33 1.85
C ASP A 34 5.17 1.32 0.73
N VAL A 35 4.03 1.13 0.04
CA VAL A 35 3.58 2.06 -1.01
C VAL A 35 3.26 3.43 -0.44
N THR A 36 2.57 3.51 0.71
CA THR A 36 2.30 4.80 1.38
C THR A 36 3.60 5.53 1.72
N MET A 37 4.56 4.86 2.37
CA MET A 37 5.84 5.47 2.74
C MET A 37 6.66 5.89 1.53
N TRP A 38 6.66 5.08 0.47
CA TRP A 38 7.32 5.39 -0.78
C TRP A 38 6.73 6.65 -1.43
N LEU A 39 5.41 6.76 -1.54
CA LEU A 39 4.74 7.96 -2.10
C LEU A 39 5.08 9.22 -1.30
N VAL A 40 4.99 9.14 0.03
CA VAL A 40 5.35 10.24 0.94
C VAL A 40 6.79 10.71 0.70
N THR A 41 7.72 9.76 0.60
CA THR A 41 9.15 10.04 0.44
C THR A 41 9.48 10.56 -0.96
N LYS A 42 8.98 9.90 -2.01
CA LYS A 42 9.26 10.20 -3.42
C LYS A 42 8.75 11.57 -3.82
N PHE A 43 7.52 11.90 -3.43
CA PHE A 43 6.84 13.14 -3.82
C PHE A 43 6.97 14.25 -2.76
N ARG A 44 7.71 14.00 -1.67
CA ARG A 44 7.91 14.96 -0.56
C ARG A 44 6.61 15.54 -0.01
N THR A 45 5.55 14.74 -0.01
CA THR A 45 4.27 15.11 0.60
C THR A 45 4.33 14.79 2.10
N ARG A 46 3.55 15.53 2.89
CA ARG A 46 3.49 15.32 4.35
C ARG A 46 2.73 14.06 4.72
N PHE A 47 1.73 13.70 3.90
CA PHE A 47 0.84 12.59 4.20
C PHE A 47 0.17 12.09 2.91
N VAL A 48 0.01 10.77 2.82
CA VAL A 48 -0.78 10.09 1.80
C VAL A 48 -1.64 9.05 2.49
N HIS A 49 -2.92 9.03 2.16
CA HIS A 49 -3.85 8.00 2.53
C HIS A 49 -4.17 7.15 1.32
N LEU A 50 -4.05 5.83 1.41
CA LEU A 50 -4.42 4.93 0.32
C LEU A 50 -5.76 4.30 0.64
N TRP A 51 -6.81 4.76 -0.04
CA TRP A 51 -8.09 4.08 -0.04
C TRP A 51 -7.99 2.85 -0.95
N ILE A 52 -8.18 1.67 -0.39
CA ILE A 52 -8.08 0.40 -1.11
C ILE A 52 -9.33 -0.40 -0.83
N ASP A 53 -10.08 -0.69 -1.88
CA ASP A 53 -11.21 -1.60 -1.79
C ASP A 53 -10.83 -2.97 -2.35
N ARG A 54 -11.39 -4.02 -1.75
CA ARG A 54 -11.32 -5.39 -2.27
C ARG A 54 -12.71 -5.98 -2.35
N HIS A 55 -12.98 -6.76 -3.38
CA HIS A 55 -14.16 -7.62 -3.39
C HIS A 55 -14.01 -8.72 -2.34
N TYR A 56 -15.11 -9.16 -1.74
CA TYR A 56 -15.08 -10.27 -0.78
C TYR A 56 -14.58 -11.59 -1.38
N THR A 57 -14.66 -11.73 -2.71
CA THR A 57 -14.18 -12.88 -3.48
C THR A 57 -12.68 -12.80 -3.79
N HIS A 58 -12.04 -11.65 -3.65
CA HIS A 58 -10.63 -11.45 -3.99
C HIS A 58 -9.69 -12.19 -3.04
N GLN A 59 -8.71 -12.89 -3.61
CA GLN A 59 -7.68 -13.61 -2.87
C GLN A 59 -6.29 -13.01 -3.14
N GLY A 60 -5.39 -13.12 -2.16
CA GLY A 60 -4.00 -12.67 -2.31
C GLY A 60 -3.86 -11.24 -2.85
N ARG A 61 -3.11 -11.10 -3.96
CA ARG A 61 -2.73 -9.82 -4.58
C ARG A 61 -3.80 -9.26 -5.53
N GLN A 62 -5.05 -9.23 -5.10
CA GLN A 62 -6.15 -8.67 -5.89
C GLN A 62 -6.77 -7.46 -5.18
N ILE A 63 -6.97 -6.38 -5.93
CA ILE A 63 -7.55 -5.10 -5.50
C ILE A 63 -8.71 -4.77 -6.43
N ALA A 64 -9.83 -4.31 -5.87
CA ALA A 64 -10.96 -3.84 -6.66
C ALA A 64 -10.73 -2.40 -7.14
N SER A 65 -10.39 -1.51 -6.21
CA SER A 65 -10.12 -0.11 -6.49
C SER A 65 -9.00 0.43 -5.61
N LEU A 66 -8.32 1.47 -6.09
CA LEU A 66 -7.27 2.16 -5.37
C LEU A 66 -7.38 3.66 -5.63
N GLN A 67 -7.36 4.46 -4.57
CA GLN A 67 -7.25 5.91 -4.64
C GLN A 67 -6.22 6.40 -3.63
N ALA A 68 -5.29 7.23 -4.09
CA ALA A 68 -4.43 7.98 -3.18
C ALA A 68 -5.13 9.31 -2.83
N MET A 69 -5.14 9.66 -1.56
CA MET A 69 -5.66 10.94 -1.07
C MET A 69 -4.57 11.66 -0.31
N THR A 70 -4.36 12.92 -0.67
CA THR A 70 -3.47 13.83 0.04
C THR A 70 -4.32 14.90 0.73
N TRP A 71 -3.73 15.60 1.71
CA TRP A 71 -4.43 16.69 2.41
C TRP A 71 -4.56 17.96 1.55
N ASP A 72 -3.68 18.14 0.57
CA ASP A 72 -3.90 19.13 -0.47
C ASP A 72 -4.97 18.62 -1.43
N LYS A 73 -5.82 19.52 -1.95
CA LYS A 73 -7.07 19.22 -2.66
C LYS A 73 -6.89 18.54 -4.04
N GLN A 74 -5.83 17.77 -4.25
CA GLN A 74 -5.52 17.08 -5.50
C GLN A 74 -5.26 15.58 -5.29
N PRO A 75 -6.25 14.83 -4.76
CA PRO A 75 -6.12 13.39 -4.49
C PRO A 75 -5.66 12.60 -5.73
N ASP A 76 -6.11 12.99 -6.93
CA ASP A 76 -5.94 12.15 -8.11
C ASP A 76 -4.53 12.12 -8.70
N ARG A 77 -3.60 12.99 -8.27
CA ARG A 77 -2.25 13.03 -8.85
C ARG A 77 -1.38 11.86 -8.44
N LEU A 78 -1.59 11.29 -7.25
CA LEU A 78 -0.76 10.19 -6.75
C LEU A 78 -1.34 8.81 -7.05
N THR A 79 -2.63 8.71 -7.35
CA THR A 79 -3.30 7.43 -7.67
C THR A 79 -2.57 6.66 -8.77
N PRO A 80 -2.18 7.25 -9.91
CA PRO A 80 -1.45 6.52 -10.95
C PRO A 80 -0.13 5.90 -10.48
N TYR A 81 0.61 6.60 -9.61
CA TYR A 81 1.88 6.09 -9.07
C TYR A 81 1.65 4.99 -8.04
N ALA A 82 0.60 5.11 -7.23
CA ALA A 82 0.19 4.06 -6.32
C ALA A 82 -0.20 2.79 -7.11
N THR A 83 -1.00 2.94 -8.17
CA THR A 83 -1.38 1.86 -9.09
C THR A 83 -0.15 1.17 -9.65
N ASP A 84 0.78 1.93 -10.24
CA ASP A 84 2.00 1.36 -10.82
C ASP A 84 2.85 0.62 -9.78
N ALA A 85 2.95 1.13 -8.55
CA ALA A 85 3.65 0.45 -7.47
C ALA A 85 3.00 -0.89 -7.09
N PHE A 86 1.67 -0.95 -6.96
CA PHE A 86 0.97 -2.21 -6.69
C PHE A 86 1.08 -3.19 -7.85
N LEU A 87 0.95 -2.73 -9.10
CA LEU A 87 1.15 -3.58 -10.28
C LEU A 87 2.59 -4.14 -10.32
N ALA A 88 3.59 -3.32 -10.00
CA ALA A 88 4.99 -3.76 -9.93
C ALA A 88 5.25 -4.78 -8.80
N LEU A 89 4.46 -4.74 -7.72
CA LEU A 89 4.43 -5.77 -6.66
C LEU A 89 3.64 -7.03 -7.08
N GLY A 90 3.12 -7.08 -8.30
CA GLY A 90 2.39 -8.22 -8.85
C GLY A 90 0.91 -8.26 -8.43
N TYR A 91 0.32 -7.11 -8.10
CA TYR A 91 -1.12 -7.03 -7.90
C TYR A 91 -1.88 -6.99 -9.21
N GLU A 92 -3.08 -7.57 -9.18
CA GLU A 92 -4.13 -7.34 -10.15
C GLU A 92 -5.09 -6.30 -9.58
N ILE A 93 -5.43 -5.30 -10.39
CA ILE A 93 -6.41 -4.26 -10.05
C ILE A 93 -7.55 -4.38 -11.06
N ALA A 94 -8.68 -4.91 -10.61
CA ALA A 94 -9.85 -5.15 -11.45
C ALA A 94 -11.13 -5.05 -10.62
N ASP A 95 -12.08 -4.26 -11.09
CA ASP A 95 -13.42 -4.19 -10.53
C ASP A 95 -14.32 -5.23 -11.22
N THR A 96 -14.81 -6.18 -10.44
CA THR A 96 -15.72 -7.24 -10.92
C THR A 96 -17.20 -6.85 -10.76
N GLY A 97 -17.50 -5.65 -10.24
CA GLY A 97 -18.84 -5.18 -9.92
C GLY A 97 -19.47 -5.86 -8.70
N ALA A 98 -18.70 -6.64 -7.93
CA ALA A 98 -19.16 -7.31 -6.72
C ALA A 98 -19.05 -6.39 -5.50
N ASP A 99 -19.69 -6.76 -4.40
CA ASP A 99 -19.58 -6.01 -3.14
C ASP A 99 -18.11 -5.90 -2.69
N THR A 100 -17.75 -4.71 -2.22
CA THR A 100 -16.41 -4.39 -1.74
C THR A 100 -16.37 -4.14 -0.23
N TYR A 101 -15.17 -4.24 0.33
CA TYR A 101 -14.84 -3.72 1.64
C TYR A 101 -13.54 -2.92 1.58
N ALA A 102 -13.47 -1.86 2.38
CA ALA A 102 -12.30 -1.01 2.49
C ALA A 102 -11.23 -1.66 3.39
N HIS A 103 -9.99 -1.67 2.94
CA HIS A 103 -8.86 -2.12 3.73
C HIS A 103 -8.45 -1.05 4.76
N GLN A 104 -7.88 -1.47 5.88
CA GLN A 104 -7.29 -0.55 6.85
C GLN A 104 -6.10 0.22 6.26
N ASN A 105 -5.95 1.46 6.73
CA ASN A 105 -4.98 2.43 6.21
C ASN A 105 -3.69 2.45 7.02
N CYS A 106 -2.59 2.82 6.36
CA CYS A 106 -1.34 3.18 7.02
C CYS A 106 -1.48 4.56 7.69
N ASP A 107 -1.14 4.65 8.98
CA ASP A 107 -1.15 5.89 9.76
C ASP A 107 0.19 6.65 9.74
N GLY A 108 1.20 6.12 9.02
CA GLY A 108 2.51 6.75 8.84
C GLY A 108 3.47 6.60 10.03
N GLN A 109 3.10 5.88 11.09
CA GLN A 109 3.98 5.67 12.25
C GLN A 109 5.02 4.59 11.96
N HIS A 110 6.09 4.99 11.28
CA HIS A 110 7.20 4.12 10.88
C HIS A 110 8.55 4.75 11.20
N SER A 111 9.52 3.90 11.53
CA SER A 111 10.90 4.31 11.73
C SER A 111 11.56 4.72 10.40
N ARG A 112 12.61 5.54 10.47
CA ARG A 112 13.40 5.93 9.29
C ARG A 112 13.95 4.72 8.53
N HIS A 113 14.30 3.64 9.24
CA HIS A 113 14.80 2.41 8.64
C HIS A 113 13.73 1.69 7.82
N GLU A 114 12.50 1.62 8.31
CA GLU A 114 11.37 1.05 7.59
C GLU A 114 11.05 1.85 6.33
N VAL A 115 11.09 3.18 6.43
CA VAL A 115 10.89 4.08 5.27
C VAL A 115 11.94 3.82 4.18
N LEU A 116 13.23 3.69 4.54
CA LEU A 116 14.29 3.41 3.57
C LEU A 116 14.14 2.02 2.93
N LYS A 117 13.76 1.01 3.71
CA LYS A 117 13.47 -0.33 3.20
C LYS A 117 12.30 -0.33 2.22
N ALA A 118 11.20 0.32 2.59
CA ALA A 118 10.03 0.47 1.73
C ALA A 118 10.42 1.15 0.41
N TYR A 119 11.15 2.27 0.49
CA TYR A 119 11.60 3.01 -0.68
C TYR A 119 12.42 2.12 -1.63
N GLY A 120 13.44 1.43 -1.12
CA GLY A 120 14.27 0.53 -1.93
C GLY A 120 13.49 -0.64 -2.53
N ARG A 121 12.54 -1.21 -1.78
CA ARG A 121 11.67 -2.30 -2.25
C ARG A 121 10.78 -1.86 -3.41
N ILE A 122 10.11 -0.71 -3.29
CA ILE A 122 9.19 -0.22 -4.33
C ILE A 122 9.94 0.24 -5.58
N GLU A 123 11.03 1.02 -5.43
CA GLU A 123 11.83 1.43 -6.59
C GLU A 123 12.43 0.21 -7.31
N GLY A 124 12.95 -0.77 -6.57
CA GLY A 124 13.49 -2.00 -7.16
C GLY A 124 12.43 -2.89 -7.84
N ALA A 125 11.17 -2.84 -7.37
CA ALA A 125 10.06 -3.50 -8.04
C ALA A 125 9.70 -2.76 -9.34
N LEU A 126 9.60 -1.43 -9.29
CA LEU A 126 9.31 -0.57 -10.44
C LEU A 126 10.38 -0.66 -11.53
N GLU A 127 11.66 -0.74 -11.17
CA GLU A 127 12.76 -0.88 -12.14
C GLU A 127 12.69 -2.19 -12.93
N LYS A 128 12.33 -3.29 -12.25
CA LYS A 128 12.17 -4.60 -12.88
C LYS A 128 10.88 -4.71 -13.68
N TRP A 129 9.87 -3.94 -13.29
CA TRP A 129 8.58 -3.91 -13.94
C TRP A 129 8.65 -3.07 -15.21
N ARG A 130 8.33 -3.68 -16.35
CA ARG A 130 8.16 -2.94 -17.61
C ARG A 130 6.69 -2.56 -17.72
N PRO A 131 6.30 -1.29 -17.50
CA PRO A 131 4.93 -0.89 -17.73
C PRO A 131 4.57 -1.17 -19.20
N LYS A 132 3.48 -1.89 -19.44
CA LYS A 132 2.89 -1.89 -20.78
C LYS A 132 2.49 -0.44 -21.09
N PRO A 133 2.78 0.09 -22.29
CA PRO A 133 2.35 1.43 -22.64
C PRO A 133 0.84 1.56 -22.42
N ARG A 134 0.43 2.59 -21.68
CA ARG A 134 -0.98 2.90 -21.44
C ARG A 134 -1.57 3.34 -22.78
N SER A 135 -2.34 2.48 -23.43
CA SER A 135 -3.19 2.87 -24.55
C SER A 135 -4.25 3.80 -23.99
N HIS A 136 -4.10 5.11 -24.22
CA HIS A 136 -5.20 6.05 -24.09
C HIS A 136 -6.23 5.70 -25.17
N MET A 137 -7.41 5.22 -24.74
CA MET A 137 -8.65 5.27 -25.53
C MET A 137 -9.47 6.46 -25.06
#